data_AF-A0A1I2NB54-F1
#
_entry.id   AF-A0A1I2NB54-F1
#
_cell.length_a   1.000
_cell.length_b   1.000
_cell.length_c   1.000
_cell.angle_alpha   90.00
_cell.angle_beta   90.00
_cell.angle_gamma   90.00
#
_symmetry.space_group_name_H-M   'P 1'
#
loop_
_entity.id
_entity.type
_entity.pdbx_description
1 polymer ?
#
loop_
_entity_poly.entity_id
_entity_poly.type
_entity_poly.pdbx_seq_one_letter_code
_entity_poly.pdbx_strand_id
1 'polypeptide(L)'
;MARRKQEQQFDNEIMDRNDSAKTWAIEFMSLSDNGGYTQKELAEKLGVSRKTITRWKKDEHFQEEVRKRAVEKAGEHLPEVLDVLMQNIRAGKDKSIENYLKLVGLIQENQFTFNQNVNTEEQQTNDEINKHVEDLREQLQQTESIDVHYREVDTLEKENEK
;
A
#
# COMPACT_ATOMS: atom_id res chain seq x y z
N MET A 1 45.92 -3.44 31.86
CA MET A 1 46.00 -3.04 30.43
C MET A 1 45.73 -4.21 29.46
N ALA A 2 46.20 -5.44 29.73
CA ALA A 2 46.02 -6.58 28.81
C ALA A 2 44.58 -7.12 28.69
N ARG A 3 43.80 -7.11 29.80
CA ARG A 3 42.41 -7.64 29.84
C ARG A 3 41.42 -6.90 28.93
N ARG A 4 41.50 -5.55 28.91
CA ARG A 4 40.68 -4.69 28.03
C ARG A 4 40.95 -4.89 26.54
N LYS A 5 42.19 -5.20 26.17
CA LYS A 5 42.54 -5.50 24.77
C LYS A 5 41.99 -6.85 24.33
N GLN A 6 42.01 -7.87 25.20
CA GLN A 6 41.42 -9.17 24.91
C GLN A 6 39.88 -9.13 24.81
N GLU A 7 39.22 -8.36 25.67
CA GLU A 7 37.76 -8.15 25.61
C GLU A 7 37.34 -7.42 24.32
N GLN A 8 38.03 -6.33 23.94
CA GLN A 8 37.74 -5.62 22.68
C GLN A 8 38.03 -6.45 21.43
N GLN A 9 39.06 -7.29 21.47
CA GLN A 9 39.41 -8.15 20.35
C GLN A 9 38.40 -9.30 20.16
N PHE A 10 37.86 -9.82 21.27
CA PHE A 10 36.78 -10.81 21.27
C PHE A 10 35.45 -10.21 20.79
N ASP A 11 35.10 -9.00 21.24
CA ASP A 11 33.87 -8.32 20.83
C ASP A 11 33.89 -7.99 19.32
N ASN A 12 35.03 -7.57 18.78
CA ASN A 12 35.19 -7.33 17.34
C ASN A 12 35.10 -8.62 16.50
N GLU A 13 35.68 -9.74 16.97
CA GLU A 13 35.56 -11.05 16.29
C GLU A 13 34.12 -11.58 16.29
N ILE A 14 33.36 -11.31 17.35
CA ILE A 14 31.93 -11.67 17.41
C ILE A 14 31.12 -10.78 16.46
N MET A 15 31.45 -9.49 16.35
CA MET A 15 30.75 -8.54 15.51
C MET A 15 30.89 -8.87 14.01
N ASP A 16 32.10 -9.23 13.57
CA ASP A 16 32.40 -9.63 12.18
C ASP A 16 31.71 -10.96 11.79
N ARG A 17 31.67 -11.91 12.73
CA ARG A 17 30.98 -13.20 12.53
C ARG A 17 29.46 -13.04 12.45
N ASN A 18 28.88 -12.11 13.21
CA ASN A 18 27.44 -11.88 13.26
C ASN A 18 26.95 -11.06 12.05
N ASP A 19 27.77 -10.14 11.55
CA ASP A 19 27.48 -9.41 10.32
C ASP A 19 27.55 -10.35 9.09
N SER A 20 28.56 -11.23 9.06
CA SER A 20 28.63 -12.33 8.09
C SER A 20 27.41 -13.25 8.17
N ALA A 21 26.99 -13.66 9.38
CA ALA A 21 25.82 -14.51 9.58
C ALA A 21 24.52 -13.82 9.13
N LYS A 22 24.40 -12.50 9.31
CA LYS A 22 23.25 -11.71 8.87
C LYS A 22 23.18 -11.64 7.34
N THR A 23 24.30 -11.43 6.66
CA THR A 23 24.37 -11.46 5.19
C THR A 23 23.99 -12.84 4.63
N TRP A 24 24.52 -13.91 5.21
CA TRP A 24 24.13 -15.27 4.80
C TRP A 24 22.66 -15.56 5.10
N ALA A 25 22.13 -15.07 6.22
CA ALA A 25 20.70 -15.18 6.50
C ALA A 25 19.85 -14.50 5.43
N ILE A 26 20.24 -13.30 4.98
CA ILE A 26 19.57 -12.60 3.86
C ILE A 26 19.59 -13.48 2.60
N GLU A 27 20.74 -14.09 2.31
CA GLU A 27 20.90 -14.95 1.14
C GLU A 27 20.00 -16.20 1.17
N PHE A 28 19.86 -16.86 2.32
CA PHE A 28 18.97 -18.02 2.46
C PHE A 28 17.50 -17.62 2.53
N MET A 29 17.17 -16.55 3.24
CA MET A 29 15.79 -16.11 3.44
C MET A 29 15.19 -15.43 2.21
N SER A 30 16.03 -14.99 1.26
CA SER A 30 15.57 -14.51 -0.05
C SER A 30 15.16 -15.63 -1.01
N LEU A 31 15.49 -16.89 -0.71
CA LEU A 31 15.05 -18.05 -1.48
C LEU A 31 13.62 -18.47 -1.08
N SER A 32 12.93 -19.15 -1.99
CA SER A 32 11.62 -19.75 -1.68
C SER A 32 11.71 -20.68 -0.46
N ASP A 33 10.77 -20.52 0.48
CA ASP A 33 10.73 -21.28 1.75
C ASP A 33 12.06 -21.25 2.54
N ASN A 34 12.77 -20.12 2.52
CA ASN A 34 14.10 -19.97 3.14
C ASN A 34 15.14 -20.99 2.63
N GLY A 35 15.01 -21.43 1.38
CA GLY A 35 15.85 -22.48 0.80
C GLY A 35 15.55 -23.88 1.35
N GLY A 36 14.35 -24.09 1.90
CA GLY A 36 13.91 -25.37 2.49
C GLY A 36 14.37 -25.59 3.93
N TYR A 37 14.96 -24.59 4.59
CA TYR A 37 15.41 -24.69 5.98
C TYR A 37 14.36 -24.18 6.96
N THR A 38 14.15 -24.93 8.03
CA THR A 38 13.43 -24.41 9.19
C THR A 38 14.27 -23.32 9.89
N GLN A 39 13.62 -22.45 10.67
CA GLN A 39 14.36 -21.44 11.45
C GLN A 39 15.39 -22.03 12.41
N LYS A 40 15.16 -23.27 12.89
CA LYS A 40 16.08 -23.97 13.79
C LYS A 40 17.34 -24.39 13.02
N GLU A 41 17.17 -25.04 11.86
CA GLU A 41 18.28 -25.48 11.02
C GLU A 41 19.06 -24.30 10.45
N LEU A 42 18.38 -23.24 10.04
CA LEU A 42 19.02 -22.02 9.58
C LEU A 42 19.86 -21.38 10.68
N ALA A 43 19.35 -21.34 11.92
CA ALA A 43 20.09 -20.83 13.06
C ALA A 43 21.34 -21.68 13.37
N GLU A 44 21.22 -23.00 13.35
CA GLU A 44 22.33 -23.94 13.51
C GLU A 44 23.40 -23.76 12.42
N LYS A 45 22.97 -23.65 11.15
CA LYS A 45 23.85 -23.44 9.99
C LYS A 45 24.64 -22.14 10.08
N LEU A 46 24.01 -21.08 10.61
CA LEU A 46 24.61 -19.76 10.74
C LEU A 46 25.36 -19.56 12.06
N GLY A 47 25.33 -20.55 12.97
CA GLY A 47 25.95 -20.44 14.29
C GLY A 47 25.30 -19.39 15.21
N VAL A 48 24.02 -19.09 15.00
CA VAL A 48 23.26 -18.12 15.80
C VAL A 48 22.13 -18.78 16.58
N SER A 49 21.57 -18.09 17.56
CA SER A 49 20.39 -18.61 18.27
C SER A 49 19.13 -18.50 17.41
N ARG A 50 18.17 -19.40 17.59
CA ARG A 50 16.83 -19.28 16.96
C ARG A 50 16.16 -17.94 17.29
N LYS A 51 16.37 -17.42 18.51
CA LYS A 51 15.86 -16.10 18.92
C LYS A 51 16.44 -14.97 18.08
N THR A 52 17.70 -15.07 17.66
CA THR A 52 18.36 -14.12 16.75
C THR A 52 17.66 -14.08 15.39
N ILE A 53 17.40 -15.24 14.79
CA ILE A 53 16.63 -15.34 13.54
C ILE A 53 15.23 -14.74 13.71
N THR A 54 14.53 -15.06 14.80
CA THR A 54 13.20 -14.49 15.08
C THR A 54 13.25 -12.96 15.23
N ARG A 55 14.33 -12.41 15.82
CA ARG A 55 14.52 -10.97 15.95
C ARG A 55 14.76 -10.31 14.59
N TRP A 56 15.62 -10.88 13.75
CA TRP A 56 15.87 -10.36 12.40
C TRP A 56 14.62 -10.37 11.53
N LYS A 57 13.74 -11.37 11.68
CA LYS A 57 12.44 -11.38 10.98
C LYS A 57 11.51 -10.24 11.35
N LYS A 58 11.68 -9.64 12.53
CA LYS A 58 10.89 -8.50 13.01
C LYS A 58 11.54 -7.15 12.70
N ASP A 59 12.79 -7.16 12.26
CA ASP A 59 13.56 -5.98 11.92
C ASP A 59 13.22 -5.56 10.49
N GLU A 60 12.66 -4.36 10.33
CA GLU A 60 12.22 -3.84 9.04
C GLU A 60 13.38 -3.66 8.06
N HIS A 61 14.53 -3.16 8.52
CA HIS A 61 15.70 -3.01 7.66
C HIS A 61 16.21 -4.37 7.16
N PHE A 62 16.23 -5.37 8.03
CA PHE A 62 16.61 -6.72 7.59
C PHE A 62 15.61 -7.30 6.58
N GLN A 63 14.30 -7.11 6.79
CA GLN A 63 13.28 -7.57 5.84
C GLN A 63 13.36 -6.83 4.50
N GLU A 64 13.72 -5.55 4.50
CA GLU A 64 13.95 -4.79 3.27
C GLU A 64 15.11 -5.38 2.47
N GLU A 65 16.24 -5.66 3.11
CA GLU A 65 17.38 -6.27 2.44
C GLU A 65 17.07 -7.69 1.91
N VAL A 66 16.31 -8.49 2.66
CA VAL A 66 15.80 -9.79 2.19
C VAL A 66 14.92 -9.62 0.94
N ARG A 67 14.00 -8.65 0.95
CA ARG A 67 13.11 -8.39 -0.18
C ARG A 67 13.89 -7.93 -1.41
N LYS A 68 14.81 -6.99 -1.23
CA LYS A 68 15.68 -6.50 -2.30
C LYS A 68 16.47 -7.64 -2.93
N ARG A 69 17.09 -8.50 -2.11
CA ARG A 69 17.83 -9.66 -2.59
C ARG A 69 16.92 -10.67 -3.30
N ALA A 70 15.71 -10.88 -2.82
CA ALA A 70 14.74 -11.75 -3.48
C ALA A 70 14.32 -11.22 -4.86
N VAL A 71 14.15 -9.90 -5.01
CA VAL A 71 13.85 -9.26 -6.30
C VAL A 71 15.01 -9.39 -7.28
N GLU A 72 16.24 -9.16 -6.81
CA GLU A 72 17.46 -9.36 -7.63
C GLU A 72 17.54 -10.79 -8.17
N LYS A 73 17.35 -11.79 -7.31
CA LYS A 73 17.33 -13.22 -7.71
C LYS A 73 16.18 -13.55 -8.66
N ALA A 74 14.99 -13.01 -8.42
CA ALA A 74 13.87 -13.19 -9.34
C ALA A 74 14.19 -12.62 -10.73
N GLY A 75 14.95 -11.52 -10.80
CA GLY A 75 15.46 -10.95 -12.04
C GLY A 75 16.35 -11.91 -12.85
N GLU A 76 17.15 -12.75 -12.17
CA GLU A 76 18.00 -13.75 -12.83
C GLU A 76 17.17 -14.81 -13.58
N HIS A 77 15.98 -15.14 -13.07
CA HIS A 77 15.05 -16.10 -13.66
C HIS A 77 14.04 -15.47 -14.64
N LEU A 78 14.08 -14.15 -14.83
CA LEU A 78 13.13 -13.46 -15.69
C LEU A 78 13.09 -13.99 -17.13
N PRO A 79 14.22 -14.33 -17.79
CA PRO A 79 14.19 -14.92 -19.13
C PRO A 79 13.42 -16.24 -19.19
N GLU A 80 13.62 -17.13 -18.21
CA GLU A 80 12.96 -18.44 -18.12
C GLU A 80 11.45 -18.27 -17.89
N VAL A 81 11.07 -17.33 -17.03
CA VAL A 81 9.66 -16.97 -16.79
C VAL A 81 9.00 -16.43 -18.07
N LEU A 82 9.70 -15.59 -18.82
CA LEU A 82 9.22 -15.06 -20.10
C LEU A 82 9.04 -16.17 -21.14
N ASP A 83 9.97 -17.12 -21.22
CA ASP A 83 9.87 -18.26 -22.13
C ASP A 83 8.63 -19.11 -21.83
N VAL A 84 8.40 -19.43 -20.54
CA VAL A 84 7.20 -20.16 -20.09
C VAL A 84 5.93 -19.35 -20.38
N LEU A 85 5.96 -18.03 -20.18
CA LEU A 85 4.83 -17.16 -20.46
C LEU A 85 4.49 -17.17 -21.96
N MET A 86 5.49 -17.08 -22.84
CA MET A 86 5.32 -17.17 -24.29
C MET A 86 4.80 -18.54 -24.74
N GLN A 87 5.26 -19.63 -24.12
CA GLN A 87 4.71 -20.96 -24.38
C GLN A 87 3.22 -21.06 -24.01
N ASN A 88 2.83 -20.49 -22.86
CA ASN A 88 1.43 -20.44 -22.43
C ASN A 88 0.55 -19.60 -23.36
N ILE A 89 1.08 -18.48 -23.88
CA ILE A 89 0.38 -17.66 -24.89
C ILE A 89 0.15 -18.46 -26.17
N ARG A 90 1.18 -19.15 -26.67
CA ARG A 90 1.07 -20.03 -27.86
C ARG A 90 0.07 -21.17 -27.65
N ALA A 91 -0.07 -21.65 -26.42
CA ALA A 91 -1.06 -22.66 -26.03
C ALA A 91 -2.49 -22.10 -25.87
N GLY A 92 -2.72 -20.80 -26.07
CA GLY A 92 -4.05 -20.17 -25.99
C GLY A 92 -4.50 -19.86 -24.56
N LYS A 93 -3.58 -19.66 -23.61
CA LYS A 93 -3.94 -19.21 -22.25
C LYS A 93 -4.07 -17.70 -22.20
N ASP A 94 -5.30 -17.20 -22.23
CA ASP A 94 -5.62 -15.77 -22.29
C ASP A 94 -4.98 -14.94 -21.17
N LYS A 95 -4.93 -15.47 -19.95
CA LYS A 95 -4.33 -14.76 -18.81
C LYS A 95 -2.84 -14.48 -19.00
N SER A 96 -2.13 -15.33 -19.74
CA SER A 96 -0.72 -15.12 -20.04
C SER A 96 -0.49 -13.95 -21.00
N ILE A 97 -1.45 -13.67 -21.89
CA ILE A 97 -1.43 -12.50 -22.77
C ILE A 97 -1.57 -11.23 -21.93
N GLU A 98 -2.58 -11.19 -21.06
CA GLU A 98 -2.79 -10.06 -20.15
C GLU A 98 -1.55 -9.80 -19.28
N ASN A 99 -0.98 -10.85 -18.67
CA ASN A 99 0.21 -10.75 -17.83
C ASN A 99 1.43 -10.24 -18.61
N TYR A 100 1.64 -10.72 -19.84
CA TYR A 100 2.72 -10.23 -20.70
C TYR A 100 2.54 -8.74 -21.04
N LEU A 101 1.33 -8.34 -21.43
CA LEU A 101 1.03 -6.95 -21.78
C LEU A 101 1.18 -6.00 -20.59
N LYS A 102 0.81 -6.44 -19.37
CA LYS A 102 1.08 -5.69 -18.14
C LYS A 102 2.58 -5.56 -17.88
N LEU A 103 3.34 -6.64 -18.04
CA LEU A 103 4.79 -6.64 -17.80
C LEU A 103 5.53 -5.66 -18.72
N VAL A 104 5.16 -5.61 -20.02
CA VAL A 104 5.76 -4.66 -20.98
C VAL A 104 5.16 -3.25 -20.89
N GLY A 105 4.22 -3.01 -19.96
CA GLY A 105 3.62 -1.70 -19.71
C GLY A 105 2.59 -1.26 -20.76
N LEU A 106 2.10 -2.17 -21.60
CA LEU A 106 1.08 -1.87 -22.61
C LEU A 106 -0.34 -1.79 -22.02
N ILE A 107 -0.56 -2.38 -20.85
CA ILE A 107 -1.83 -2.30 -20.12
C ILE A 107 -1.53 -1.92 -18.67
N GLN A 108 -2.24 -0.94 -18.14
CA GLN A 108 -2.19 -0.55 -16.72
C GLN A 108 -3.36 -1.17 -15.96
N GLU A 109 -3.12 -1.59 -14.72
CA GLU A 109 -4.22 -1.86 -13.78
C GLU A 109 -4.75 -0.53 -13.27
N ASN A 110 -5.99 -0.18 -13.62
CA ASN A 110 -6.67 0.96 -13.03
C ASN A 110 -6.97 0.65 -11.56
N GLN A 111 -6.16 1.16 -10.63
CA GLN A 111 -6.50 1.19 -9.22
C GLN A 111 -7.23 2.49 -8.91
N PHE A 112 -8.56 2.46 -8.91
CA PHE A 112 -9.35 3.53 -8.30
C PHE A 112 -9.29 3.37 -6.78
N THR A 113 -8.45 4.16 -6.11
CA THR A 113 -8.52 4.30 -4.66
C THR A 113 -9.67 5.23 -4.31
N PHE A 114 -10.76 4.68 -3.77
CA PHE A 114 -11.83 5.49 -3.19
C PHE A 114 -11.41 5.91 -1.77
N ASN A 115 -10.78 7.08 -1.66
CA ASN A 115 -10.53 7.70 -0.35
C ASN A 115 -11.87 8.24 0.18
N GLN A 116 -12.59 7.45 0.99
CA GLN A 116 -13.49 8.05 1.97
C GLN A 116 -12.62 8.67 3.06
N ASN A 117 -12.20 9.91 2.85
CA ASN A 117 -11.91 10.77 3.99
C ASN A 117 -13.24 10.93 4.74
N VAL A 118 -13.41 10.16 5.80
CA VAL A 118 -14.40 10.47 6.83
C VAL A 118 -13.85 11.69 7.55
N ASN A 119 -14.16 12.88 7.03
CA ASN A 119 -13.94 14.13 7.76
C ASN A 119 -14.68 13.97 9.10
N THR A 120 -13.92 13.78 10.18
CA THR A 120 -14.44 13.69 11.55
C THR A 120 -14.36 15.06 12.21
N GLU A 121 -14.69 16.10 11.45
CA GLU A 121 -14.77 17.47 11.95
C GLU A 121 -16.09 18.03 11.39
N GLU A 122 -16.98 18.37 12.32
CA GLU A 122 -18.40 18.71 12.12
C GLU A 122 -19.34 17.51 11.90
N GLN A 123 -19.45 16.68 12.94
CA GLN A 123 -20.72 15.98 13.20
C GLN A 123 -21.78 17.05 13.51
N GLN A 124 -22.40 17.63 12.48
CA GLN A 124 -23.70 18.23 12.67
C GLN A 124 -24.63 17.10 13.05
N THR A 125 -25.11 17.12 14.30
CA THR A 125 -26.04 16.10 14.79
C THR A 125 -27.27 16.10 13.87
N ASN A 126 -27.92 14.95 13.62
CA ASN A 126 -29.10 14.88 12.74
C ASN A 126 -30.16 15.96 13.07
N ASP A 127 -30.23 16.38 14.32
CA ASP A 127 -31.10 17.45 14.80
C ASP A 127 -30.71 18.85 14.27
N GLU A 128 -29.42 19.14 14.11
CA GLU A 128 -28.93 20.39 13.53
C GLU A 128 -29.16 20.44 12.02
N ILE A 129 -29.00 19.29 11.35
CA ILE A 129 -29.30 19.15 9.92
C ILE A 129 -30.79 19.39 9.67
N ASN A 130 -31.66 18.80 10.50
CA ASN A 130 -33.11 18.97 10.36
C ASN A 130 -33.53 20.41 10.61
N LYS A 131 -32.94 21.08 11.62
CA LYS A 131 -33.19 22.50 11.87
C LYS A 131 -32.75 23.38 10.70
N HIS A 132 -31.61 23.09 10.09
CA HIS A 132 -31.13 23.83 8.92
C HIS A 132 -32.03 23.62 7.69
N VAL A 133 -32.55 22.41 7.49
CA VAL A 133 -33.53 22.11 6.42
C VAL A 133 -34.84 22.86 6.65
N GLU A 134 -35.29 23.00 7.89
CA GLU A 134 -36.48 23.78 8.25
C GLU A 134 -36.28 25.27 7.92
N ASP A 135 -35.18 25.87 8.37
CA ASP A 135 -34.85 27.28 8.08
C ASP A 135 -34.75 27.54 6.57
N LEU A 136 -34.15 26.62 5.81
CA LEU A 136 -34.06 26.72 4.34
C LEU A 136 -35.43 26.64 3.66
N ARG A 137 -36.34 25.80 4.17
CA ARG A 137 -37.71 25.71 3.64
C ARG A 137 -38.49 26.99 3.91
N GLU A 138 -38.28 27.62 5.06
CA GLU A 138 -38.96 28.87 5.42
C GLU A 138 -38.46 30.04 4.55
N GLN A 139 -37.16 30.10 4.25
CA GLN A 139 -36.59 31.07 3.32
C GLN A 139 -37.11 30.90 1.88
N LEU A 140 -37.31 29.66 1.44
CA LEU A 140 -37.90 29.38 0.12
C LEU A 140 -39.37 29.80 0.06
N GLN A 141 -40.15 29.62 1.14
CA GLN A 141 -41.54 30.11 1.19
C GLN A 141 -41.62 31.64 1.21
N GLN A 142 -40.69 32.33 1.86
CA GLN A 142 -40.59 33.79 1.77
C GLN A 142 -40.22 34.24 0.35
N THR A 143 -39.45 33.44 -0.39
CA THR A 143 -39.07 33.73 -1.77
C THR A 143 -40.23 33.47 -2.76
N GLU A 144 -41.04 32.43 -2.55
CA GLU A 144 -42.27 32.19 -3.33
C GLU A 144 -43.34 33.26 -3.08
N SER A 145 -43.38 33.87 -1.89
CA SER A 145 -44.25 35.02 -1.58
C SER A 145 -43.89 36.27 -2.41
N ILE A 146 -42.62 36.45 -2.77
CA ILE A 146 -42.17 37.60 -3.59
C ILE A 146 -42.63 37.45 -5.05
N ASP A 147 -42.72 36.23 -5.59
CA ASP A 147 -43.09 35.99 -6.99
C ASP A 147 -44.60 36.16 -7.26
N VAL A 148 -45.45 36.07 -6.23
CA VAL A 148 -46.88 36.39 -6.37
C VAL A 148 -47.11 37.90 -6.45
N HIS A 149 -46.28 38.71 -5.78
CA HIS A 149 -46.48 40.16 -5.75
C HIS A 149 -46.06 40.87 -7.05
N TYR A 150 -45.12 40.30 -7.83
CA TYR A 150 -44.74 40.87 -9.14
C TYR A 150 -45.74 40.55 -10.27
N ARG A 151 -46.59 39.53 -10.13
CA ARG A 151 -47.60 39.23 -11.16
C ARG A 151 -48.83 40.14 -11.13
N GLU A 152 -49.16 40.75 -9.99
CA GLU A 152 -50.31 41.66 -9.90
C GLU A 152 -49.98 43.08 -10.41
N VAL A 153 -48.72 43.51 -10.38
CA VAL A 153 -48.32 44.84 -10.88
C VAL A 153 -48.32 44.88 -12.42
N ASP A 154 -47.89 43.81 -13.08
CA ASP A 154 -47.89 43.69 -14.55
C ASP A 154 -49.30 43.68 -15.17
N THR A 155 -50.32 43.28 -14.40
CA THR A 155 -51.72 43.32 -14.88
C THR A 155 -52.35 44.70 -14.78
N LEU A 156 -51.87 45.58 -13.90
CA LEU A 156 -52.43 46.93 -13.73
C LEU A 156 -51.80 47.96 -14.67
N GLU A 157 -50.58 47.73 -15.18
CA GLU A 157 -49.96 48.62 -16.17
C GLU A 157 -50.53 48.45 -17.58
N LYS A 158 -51.16 47.30 -17.90
CA LYS A 158 -51.78 47.08 -19.23
C LYS A 158 -53.21 47.61 -19.39
N GLU A 159 -53.87 48.06 -18.33
CA GLU A 159 -55.21 48.68 -18.41
C GLU A 159 -55.19 50.21 -18.46
N ASN A 160 -54.06 50.88 -18.19
CA ASN A 160 -53.93 52.34 -18.28
C ASN A 160 -53.31 52.86 -19.60
N GLU A 161 -53.05 51.99 -20.58
CA GLU A 161 -52.57 52.36 -21.93
C GLU A 161 -53.63 52.19 -23.05
N LYS A 162 -54.93 52.22 -22.71
CA LYS A 162 -56.04 52.39 -23.67
C LYS A 162 -56.86 53.63 -23.38
#